data_AF-A0A535UW07-F1
#
_entry.id   AF-A0A535UW07-F1
#
_cell.length_a   1.000
_cell.length_b   1.000
_cell.length_c   1.000
_cell.angle_alpha   90.00
_cell.angle_beta   90.00
_cell.angle_gamma   90.00
#
_symmetry.space_group_name_H-M   'P 1'
#
loop_
_entity.id
_entity.type
_entity.pdbx_description
1 polymer ?
#
loop_
_entity_poly.entity_id
_entity_poly.type
_entity_poly.pdbx_seq_one_letter_code
_entity_poly.pdbx_strand_id
1 'polypeptide(L)'
;MLLLHRLGIASLAAALSGAAALAGYQPVAAVSSTIPISIAATMTVSTSTIEVEFPVTVTCDDIGAFDSYVYVHLQQDQTGATGSGDFRPLICDSTPHQYLVHVFADALVFHDGAATASSVAQNIGQNLVEQSGSVSAPTTLVFGKVDDPATSVTSSTTGSTYNVTIEKKGSLYGKEITGDGYGLARIDVTVTCTPPTTYYSPWLTVDIEAPNGQGVLTGSNAFNNPPNPQLVCDGFGHRYEFTVFAQLNTGPPGGFTSGRASAAAYIEGSYGSPQWPTAPNADAVATIQLG
;
A
#
# COMPACT_ATOMS: atom_id res chain seq x y z
N MET A 1 84.41 -11.00 -17.35
CA MET A 1 84.68 -12.46 -17.26
C MET A 1 85.05 -12.73 -15.81
N LEU A 2 84.38 -13.58 -15.02
CA LEU A 2 83.08 -14.28 -15.15
C LEU A 2 82.02 -13.54 -14.26
N LEU A 3 80.72 -13.85 -14.07
CA LEU A 3 79.76 -14.94 -14.43
C LEU A 3 79.58 -16.14 -13.47
N LEU A 4 78.45 -16.15 -12.73
CA LEU A 4 77.76 -17.31 -12.08
C LEU A 4 78.53 -17.97 -10.88
N HIS A 5 77.98 -18.72 -9.90
CA HIS A 5 76.64 -19.10 -9.36
C HIS A 5 76.86 -19.81 -7.98
N ARG A 6 75.93 -20.18 -7.06
CA ARG A 6 74.45 -20.09 -6.84
C ARG A 6 74.13 -20.46 -5.34
N LEU A 7 72.88 -20.23 -4.89
CA LEU A 7 72.20 -20.83 -3.69
C LEU A 7 72.74 -20.46 -2.28
N GLY A 8 71.95 -20.35 -1.20
CA GLY A 8 70.47 -20.30 -1.04
C GLY A 8 69.98 -20.67 0.39
N ILE A 9 68.75 -20.24 0.78
CA ILE A 9 67.92 -20.75 1.93
C ILE A 9 68.48 -20.41 3.34
N ALA A 10 67.76 -19.95 4.40
CA ALA A 10 66.40 -19.44 4.67
C ALA A 10 66.53 -18.18 5.63
N SER A 11 65.58 -17.63 6.39
CA SER A 11 64.23 -18.02 6.88
C SER A 11 63.39 -16.78 7.32
N LEU A 12 62.13 -17.01 7.70
CA LEU A 12 61.17 -15.98 8.16
C LEU A 12 61.59 -15.29 9.48
N ALA A 13 61.34 -13.97 9.55
CA ALA A 13 60.76 -13.31 10.72
C ALA A 13 60.02 -12.04 10.25
N ALA A 14 58.83 -11.76 10.78
CA ALA A 14 58.01 -10.61 10.39
C ALA A 14 58.07 -9.50 11.44
N ALA A 15 58.06 -8.24 11.00
CA ALA A 15 57.78 -7.08 11.82
C ALA A 15 56.94 -6.06 11.02
N LEU A 16 55.68 -5.90 11.40
CA LEU A 16 54.90 -4.70 11.14
C LEU A 16 55.52 -3.57 12.02
N SER A 17 55.34 -2.27 11.79
CA SER A 17 54.27 -1.52 11.12
C SER A 17 54.81 -0.16 10.63
N GLY A 18 54.00 0.65 9.92
CA GLY A 18 54.38 2.04 9.61
C GLY A 18 53.69 2.67 8.40
N ALA A 19 53.15 1.88 7.49
CA ALA A 19 52.30 2.40 6.42
C ALA A 19 50.90 2.75 6.98
N ALA A 20 50.72 3.99 7.40
CA ALA A 20 49.40 4.54 7.70
C ALA A 20 48.61 4.66 6.39
N ALA A 21 47.92 3.59 6.01
CA ALA A 21 46.93 3.65 4.95
C ALA A 21 45.87 4.67 5.37
N LEU A 22 45.75 5.77 4.62
CA LEU A 22 44.62 6.68 4.71
C LEU A 22 43.38 5.87 4.37
N ALA A 23 42.66 5.42 5.40
CA ALA A 23 41.40 4.72 5.25
C ALA A 23 40.50 5.59 4.37
N GLY A 24 40.05 5.03 3.25
CA GLY A 24 39.41 5.80 2.20
C GLY A 24 38.18 6.50 2.74
N TYR A 25 38.25 7.83 2.83
CA TYR A 25 37.06 8.67 2.96
C TYR A 25 36.33 8.54 1.62
N GLN A 26 35.56 7.46 1.48
CA GLN A 26 34.54 7.36 0.44
C GLN A 26 33.68 8.62 0.61
N PRO A 27 33.57 9.50 -0.40
CA PRO A 27 32.59 10.56 -0.33
C PRO A 27 31.23 9.86 -0.18
N VAL A 28 30.53 10.13 0.92
CA VAL A 28 29.12 9.75 1.03
C VAL A 28 28.46 10.31 -0.21
N ALA A 29 27.83 9.45 -1.02
CA ALA A 29 27.15 9.88 -2.23
C ALA A 29 26.17 11.00 -1.84
N ALA A 30 26.14 12.08 -2.62
CA ALA A 30 25.30 13.23 -2.30
C ALA A 30 23.83 12.82 -2.49
N VAL A 31 23.24 12.29 -1.42
CA VAL A 31 21.82 11.91 -1.30
C VAL A 31 20.96 13.06 -1.82
N SER A 32 20.01 12.75 -2.70
CA SER A 32 19.10 13.77 -3.20
C SER A 32 18.26 14.32 -2.04
N SER A 33 18.09 15.64 -1.92
CA SER A 33 17.07 16.17 -1.01
C SER A 33 15.66 16.08 -1.63
N THR A 34 15.55 15.67 -2.90
CA THR A 34 14.29 15.60 -3.64
C THR A 34 13.95 14.19 -4.11
N ILE A 35 12.67 13.85 -4.03
CA ILE A 35 12.08 12.60 -4.55
C ILE A 35 11.42 12.92 -5.90
N PRO A 36 11.88 12.35 -7.03
CA PRO A 36 11.11 12.34 -8.27
C PRO A 36 9.80 11.56 -8.13
N ILE A 37 8.68 12.17 -8.56
CA ILE A 37 7.35 11.57 -8.59
C ILE A 37 6.73 11.81 -9.98
N SER A 38 6.03 10.82 -10.53
CA SER A 38 5.13 10.99 -11.66
C SER A 38 3.78 10.30 -11.43
N ILE A 39 2.71 10.89 -11.99
CA ILE A 39 1.33 10.43 -11.87
C ILE A 39 0.84 10.00 -13.27
N ALA A 40 0.01 8.97 -13.36
CA ALA A 40 -0.62 8.56 -14.62
C ALA A 40 -1.60 9.63 -15.17
N ALA A 41 -1.55 9.84 -16.49
CA ALA A 41 -2.45 10.74 -17.22
C ALA A 41 -3.88 10.18 -17.39
N THR A 42 -4.13 8.94 -16.94
CA THR A 42 -5.44 8.30 -16.89
C THR A 42 -5.49 7.41 -15.65
N MET A 43 -6.65 7.36 -15.00
CA MET A 43 -6.90 6.59 -13.78
C MET A 43 -8.22 5.82 -13.91
N THR A 44 -8.29 4.63 -13.32
CA THR A 44 -9.47 3.76 -13.40
C THR A 44 -10.43 4.08 -12.26
N VAL A 45 -11.64 4.54 -12.56
CA VAL A 45 -12.74 4.53 -11.57
C VAL A 45 -13.38 3.15 -11.58
N SER A 46 -13.63 2.56 -10.42
CA SER A 46 -14.31 1.28 -10.35
C SER A 46 -15.75 1.36 -10.88
N THR A 47 -16.08 0.53 -11.87
CA THR A 47 -17.42 0.37 -12.47
C THR A 47 -18.56 0.00 -11.50
N SER A 48 -18.26 -0.26 -10.23
CA SER A 48 -19.26 -0.46 -9.17
C SER A 48 -19.34 0.67 -8.15
N THR A 49 -18.32 1.51 -8.03
CA THR A 49 -18.02 2.28 -6.81
C THR A 49 -17.32 3.62 -7.07
N ILE A 50 -16.93 4.25 -5.97
CA ILE A 50 -16.30 5.57 -5.85
C ILE A 50 -14.78 5.48 -5.73
N GLU A 51 -14.22 4.29 -5.94
CA GLU A 51 -12.82 3.99 -5.78
C GLU A 51 -12.07 4.29 -7.09
N VAL A 52 -10.91 4.95 -6.98
CA VAL A 52 -10.03 5.25 -8.11
C VAL A 52 -8.67 4.61 -7.90
N GLU A 53 -8.29 3.75 -8.84
CA GLU A 53 -6.90 3.31 -9.00
C GLU A 53 -6.04 4.52 -9.37
N PHE A 54 -5.11 4.92 -8.49
CA PHE A 54 -4.17 6.02 -8.71
C PHE A 54 -2.76 5.46 -8.89
N PRO A 55 -2.27 5.27 -10.15
CA PRO A 55 -0.92 4.81 -10.38
C PRO A 55 0.07 5.97 -10.23
N VAL A 56 1.00 5.83 -9.29
CA VAL A 56 2.07 6.79 -9.01
C VAL A 56 3.43 6.09 -9.10
N THR A 57 4.42 6.72 -9.73
CA THR A 57 5.80 6.24 -9.74
C THR A 57 6.66 7.16 -8.89
N VAL A 58 7.46 6.59 -7.99
CA VAL A 58 8.30 7.32 -7.02
C VAL A 58 9.73 6.80 -7.10
N THR A 59 10.72 7.68 -6.95
CA THR A 59 12.15 7.32 -6.88
C THR A 59 12.78 7.95 -5.65
N CYS A 60 13.32 7.15 -4.74
CA CYS A 60 13.96 7.63 -3.50
C CYS A 60 15.23 6.81 -3.20
N ASP A 61 16.18 7.41 -2.49
CA ASP A 61 17.49 6.80 -2.18
C ASP A 61 17.43 5.98 -0.88
N ASP A 62 18.27 4.95 -0.76
CA ASP A 62 18.45 4.27 0.53
C ASP A 62 19.21 5.16 1.51
N ILE A 63 18.46 5.79 2.41
CA ILE A 63 18.96 6.63 3.51
C ILE A 63 18.89 5.91 4.88
N GLY A 64 18.62 4.60 4.90
CA GLY A 64 18.30 3.87 6.13
C GLY A 64 17.05 4.39 6.82
N ALA A 65 15.97 4.55 6.05
CA ALA A 65 14.73 5.17 6.50
C ALA A 65 14.01 4.39 7.60
N PHE A 66 13.39 5.11 8.54
CA PHE A 66 12.45 4.55 9.52
C PHE A 66 10.99 4.84 9.17
N ASP A 67 10.77 5.80 8.26
CA ASP A 67 9.46 6.17 7.73
C ASP A 67 9.62 6.57 6.25
N SER A 68 8.75 6.08 5.38
CA SER A 68 8.72 6.46 3.97
C SER A 68 7.30 6.24 3.42
N TYR A 69 6.71 7.24 2.78
CA TYR A 69 5.33 7.16 2.30
C TYR A 69 5.07 8.08 1.10
N VAL A 70 4.04 7.76 0.32
CA VAL A 70 3.46 8.65 -0.68
C VAL A 70 1.97 8.87 -0.38
N TYR A 71 1.59 10.12 -0.19
CA TYR A 71 0.20 10.58 -0.15
C TYR A 71 -0.23 11.01 -1.55
N VAL A 72 -1.50 10.78 -1.88
CA VAL A 72 -2.13 11.18 -3.13
C VAL A 72 -3.48 11.84 -2.87
N HIS A 73 -3.83 12.81 -3.71
CA HIS A 73 -5.11 13.50 -3.66
C HIS A 73 -5.64 13.75 -5.07
N LEU A 74 -6.95 13.60 -5.23
CA LEU A 74 -7.65 13.69 -6.50
C LEU A 74 -8.86 14.60 -6.37
N GLN A 75 -9.03 15.53 -7.31
CA GLN A 75 -10.19 16.41 -7.39
C GLN A 75 -10.77 16.40 -8.82
N GLN A 76 -12.03 16.02 -8.97
CA GLN A 76 -12.71 15.99 -10.26
C GLN A 76 -13.28 17.37 -10.65
N ASP A 77 -12.88 17.86 -11.82
CA ASP A 77 -13.12 19.23 -12.27
C ASP A 77 -14.62 19.56 -12.46
N GLN A 78 -15.41 18.59 -12.92
CA GLN A 78 -16.83 18.79 -13.25
C GLN A 78 -17.78 18.70 -12.04
N THR A 79 -17.46 17.85 -11.07
CA THR A 79 -18.36 17.50 -9.95
C THR A 79 -17.90 18.09 -8.63
N GLY A 80 -16.62 18.47 -8.51
CA GLY A 80 -16.00 18.81 -7.24
C GLY A 80 -15.79 17.60 -6.32
N ALA A 81 -15.97 16.37 -6.80
CA ALA A 81 -15.68 15.17 -6.03
C ALA A 81 -14.18 15.13 -5.69
N THR A 82 -13.87 14.96 -4.41
CA THR A 82 -12.51 14.79 -3.90
C THR A 82 -12.33 13.41 -3.32
N GLY A 83 -11.07 12.96 -3.30
CA GLY A 83 -10.67 11.73 -2.64
C GLY A 83 -9.18 11.77 -2.33
N SER A 84 -8.78 10.97 -1.35
CA SER A 84 -7.40 10.89 -0.88
C SER A 84 -6.99 9.44 -0.60
N GLY A 85 -5.69 9.16 -0.60
CA GLY A 85 -5.12 7.89 -0.17
C GLY A 85 -3.64 8.03 0.13
N ASP A 86 -3.05 7.03 0.77
CA ASP A 86 -1.60 6.94 0.93
C ASP A 86 -1.08 5.50 0.80
N PHE A 87 0.23 5.40 0.57
CA PHE A 87 0.95 4.13 0.44
C PHE A 87 2.24 4.20 1.23
N ARG A 88 2.47 3.18 2.06
CA ARG A 88 3.59 3.04 3.00
C ARG A 88 3.88 1.54 3.21
N PRO A 89 5.16 1.13 3.33
CA PRO A 89 6.38 1.91 3.14
C PRO A 89 6.76 2.06 1.65
N LEU A 90 7.44 3.15 1.29
CA LEU A 90 8.11 3.25 -0.01
C LEU A 90 9.39 2.41 -0.03
N ILE A 91 9.63 1.75 -1.17
CA ILE A 91 10.90 1.13 -1.52
C ILE A 91 11.82 2.21 -2.06
N CYS A 92 12.94 2.42 -1.38
CA CYS A 92 13.93 3.44 -1.72
C CYS A 92 15.31 2.77 -1.90
N ASP A 93 15.66 2.47 -3.16
CA ASP A 93 16.91 1.83 -3.58
C ASP A 93 17.60 2.61 -4.72
N SER A 94 17.25 3.89 -4.86
CA SER A 94 17.60 4.79 -5.97
C SER A 94 17.05 4.37 -7.35
N THR A 95 16.09 3.45 -7.42
CA THR A 95 15.37 3.10 -8.67
C THR A 95 13.89 3.53 -8.64
N PRO A 96 13.23 3.70 -9.81
CA PRO A 96 11.82 4.06 -9.86
C PRO A 96 10.91 2.86 -9.61
N HIS A 97 10.08 2.96 -8.57
CA HIS A 97 9.05 1.96 -8.23
C HIS A 97 7.67 2.52 -8.55
N GLN A 98 6.80 1.68 -9.12
CA GLN A 98 5.39 2.01 -9.38
C GLN A 98 4.52 1.45 -8.26
N TYR A 99 3.60 2.28 -7.78
CA TYR A 99 2.63 1.96 -6.75
C TYR A 99 1.22 2.21 -7.29
N LEU A 100 0.28 1.39 -6.86
CA LEU A 100 -1.15 1.64 -7.04
C LEU A 100 -1.67 2.10 -5.68
N VAL A 101 -2.26 3.30 -5.62
CA VAL A 101 -2.88 3.82 -4.41
C VAL A 101 -4.38 3.87 -4.64
N HIS A 102 -5.14 3.38 -3.66
CA HIS A 102 -6.59 3.29 -3.76
C HIS A 102 -7.17 4.59 -3.22
N VAL A 103 -7.74 5.39 -4.11
CA VAL A 103 -8.25 6.73 -3.81
C VAL A 103 -9.76 6.66 -3.70
N PHE A 104 -10.21 6.64 -2.46
CA PHE A 104 -11.61 6.62 -2.07
C PHE A 104 -12.18 8.03 -2.02
N ALA A 105 -13.48 8.20 -2.31
CA ALA A 105 -14.08 9.53 -2.44
C ALA A 105 -14.67 10.04 -1.12
N ASP A 106 -14.28 11.25 -0.71
CA ASP A 106 -14.54 11.79 0.64
C ASP A 106 -16.04 12.00 0.95
N ALA A 107 -16.85 12.26 -0.09
CA ALA A 107 -18.27 12.60 0.02
C ALA A 107 -19.10 12.43 -1.27
N LEU A 108 -18.51 12.66 -2.44
CA LEU A 108 -19.20 12.63 -3.74
C LEU A 108 -18.62 11.54 -4.64
N VAL A 109 -19.48 10.86 -5.40
CA VAL A 109 -19.10 9.82 -6.37
C VAL A 109 -18.22 10.42 -7.49
N PHE A 110 -17.11 9.77 -7.83
CA PHE A 110 -16.35 10.07 -9.05
C PHE A 110 -17.06 9.55 -10.31
N HIS A 111 -16.89 10.26 -11.42
CA HIS A 111 -17.42 9.90 -12.73
C HIS A 111 -16.33 9.85 -13.81
N ASP A 112 -16.66 9.44 -15.04
CA ASP A 112 -15.80 9.71 -16.20
C ASP A 112 -15.54 11.22 -16.35
N GLY A 113 -14.31 11.63 -16.67
CA GLY A 113 -14.00 13.01 -17.03
C GLY A 113 -12.64 13.53 -16.57
N ALA A 114 -12.42 14.83 -16.75
CA ALA A 114 -11.20 15.51 -16.33
C ALA A 114 -11.12 15.64 -14.79
N ALA A 115 -9.91 15.50 -14.26
CA ALA A 115 -9.60 15.70 -12.86
C ALA A 115 -8.18 16.27 -12.70
N THR A 116 -7.96 16.97 -11.60
CA THR A 116 -6.62 17.37 -11.16
C THR A 116 -6.13 16.38 -10.11
N ALA A 117 -4.99 15.74 -10.37
CA ALA A 117 -4.32 14.85 -9.44
C ALA A 117 -3.12 15.55 -8.80
N SER A 118 -2.80 15.20 -7.56
CA SER A 118 -1.57 15.60 -6.89
C SER A 118 -1.03 14.48 -5.99
N SER A 119 0.27 14.51 -5.74
CA SER A 119 0.97 13.54 -4.91
C SER A 119 2.13 14.21 -4.17
N VAL A 120 2.37 13.76 -2.95
CA VAL A 120 3.48 14.18 -2.08
C VAL A 120 4.14 12.93 -1.52
N ALA A 121 5.46 12.82 -1.61
CA ALA A 121 6.20 11.71 -1.03
C ALA A 121 7.25 12.22 -0.03
N GLN A 122 7.50 11.45 1.03
CA GLN A 122 8.59 11.67 1.98
C GLN A 122 9.35 10.37 2.24
N ASN A 123 10.65 10.52 2.51
CA ASN A 123 11.56 9.46 2.92
C ASN A 123 12.41 10.00 4.08
N ILE A 124 12.28 9.42 5.28
CA ILE A 124 12.78 9.97 6.55
C ILE A 124 13.81 9.04 7.17
N GLY A 125 15.07 9.44 7.03
CA GLY A 125 16.27 8.75 7.47
C GLY A 125 16.65 8.99 8.93
N GLN A 126 17.54 8.13 9.43
CA GLN A 126 18.17 8.33 10.73
C GLN A 126 18.88 9.70 10.78
N ASN A 127 18.86 10.35 11.95
CA ASN A 127 19.35 11.72 12.17
C ASN A 127 18.55 12.83 11.45
N LEU A 128 17.29 12.56 11.07
CA LEU A 128 16.39 13.52 10.40
C LEU A 128 16.89 13.99 9.02
N VAL A 129 17.55 13.09 8.29
CA VAL A 129 17.79 13.27 6.85
C VAL A 129 16.45 13.04 6.15
N GLU A 130 15.88 14.07 5.52
CA GLU A 130 14.63 13.97 4.75
C GLU A 130 14.92 14.10 3.25
N GLN A 131 14.29 13.23 2.46
CA GLN A 131 14.00 13.52 1.06
C GLN A 131 12.49 13.77 0.93
N SER A 132 12.09 14.76 0.14
CA SER A 132 10.67 14.97 -0.16
C SER A 132 10.43 15.38 -1.61
N GLY A 133 9.22 15.12 -2.10
CA GLY A 133 8.81 15.42 -3.46
C GLY A 133 7.34 15.77 -3.52
N SER A 134 6.96 16.58 -4.50
CA SER A 134 5.55 16.84 -4.81
C SER A 134 5.36 17.08 -6.30
N VAL A 135 4.20 16.66 -6.80
CA VAL A 135 3.79 16.86 -8.19
C VAL A 135 2.28 17.03 -8.25
N SER A 136 1.80 17.83 -9.20
CA SER A 136 0.39 17.88 -9.57
C SER A 136 0.28 17.98 -11.09
N ALA A 137 -0.72 17.29 -11.64
CA ALA A 137 -0.94 17.17 -13.07
C ALA A 137 -2.44 16.97 -13.38
N PRO A 138 -2.92 17.42 -14.56
CA PRO A 138 -4.23 16.99 -15.05
C PRO A 138 -4.20 15.49 -15.39
N THR A 139 -5.31 14.81 -15.10
CA THR A 139 -5.53 13.40 -15.44
C THR A 139 -6.96 13.21 -15.97
N THR A 140 -7.26 12.01 -16.47
CA THR A 140 -8.61 11.63 -16.93
C THR A 140 -9.08 10.42 -16.15
N LEU A 141 -10.24 10.54 -15.50
CA LEU A 141 -10.93 9.43 -14.86
C LEU A 141 -11.75 8.67 -15.91
N VAL A 142 -11.63 7.35 -15.92
CA VAL A 142 -12.33 6.44 -16.85
C VAL A 142 -12.87 5.24 -16.08
N PHE A 143 -14.16 4.93 -16.21
CA PHE A 143 -14.75 3.75 -15.60
C PHE A 143 -14.19 2.44 -16.17
N GLY A 144 -13.58 1.63 -15.30
CA GLY A 144 -13.05 0.30 -15.60
C GLY A 144 -13.37 -0.74 -14.51
N LYS A 145 -13.04 -2.01 -14.78
CA LYS A 145 -13.37 -3.12 -13.87
C LYS A 145 -12.23 -3.42 -12.90
N VAL A 146 -12.26 -2.75 -11.76
CA VAL A 146 -11.30 -2.87 -10.65
C VAL A 146 -11.47 -4.18 -9.82
N ASP A 147 -12.40 -5.10 -10.16
CA ASP A 147 -12.43 -6.42 -9.50
C ASP A 147 -11.18 -7.27 -9.86
N ASP A 148 -10.03 -7.07 -9.20
CA ASP A 148 -8.83 -7.87 -9.37
C ASP A 148 -8.38 -8.48 -8.03
N PRO A 149 -8.16 -9.80 -7.96
CA PRO A 149 -7.61 -10.42 -6.76
C PRO A 149 -6.09 -10.26 -6.68
N ALA A 150 -5.57 -9.90 -5.49
CA ALA A 150 -4.15 -10.05 -5.18
C ALA A 150 -3.69 -11.47 -5.49
N THR A 151 -2.71 -11.60 -6.38
CA THR A 151 -2.17 -12.90 -6.81
C THR A 151 -0.65 -12.92 -6.74
N SER A 152 -0.10 -13.94 -6.07
CA SER A 152 1.34 -14.15 -5.86
C SER A 152 2.10 -12.97 -5.21
N VAL A 153 1.39 -12.18 -4.40
CA VAL A 153 1.92 -10.96 -3.76
C VAL A 153 2.78 -11.35 -2.56
N THR A 154 4.01 -10.83 -2.45
CA THR A 154 5.01 -11.36 -1.49
C THR A 154 5.44 -10.31 -0.48
N SER A 155 4.95 -10.39 0.77
CA SER A 155 5.25 -9.42 1.84
C SER A 155 6.74 -9.17 2.01
N SER A 156 7.14 -7.90 2.00
CA SER A 156 8.53 -7.48 2.23
C SER A 156 9.00 -7.73 3.68
N THR A 157 8.09 -7.76 4.66
CA THR A 157 8.44 -7.95 6.08
C THR A 157 8.53 -9.42 6.48
N THR A 158 7.61 -10.27 6.01
CA THR A 158 7.61 -11.71 6.36
C THR A 158 8.25 -12.59 5.29
N GLY A 159 8.33 -12.10 4.05
CA GLY A 159 8.61 -12.90 2.86
C GLY A 159 7.44 -13.77 2.41
N SER A 160 6.31 -13.79 3.13
CA SER A 160 5.18 -14.70 2.83
C SER A 160 4.47 -14.28 1.54
N THR A 161 4.23 -15.25 0.65
CA THR A 161 3.48 -15.03 -0.60
C THR A 161 2.00 -15.35 -0.39
N TYR A 162 1.12 -14.40 -0.70
CA TYR A 162 -0.32 -14.52 -0.52
C TYR A 162 -1.11 -14.35 -1.82
N ASN A 163 -2.29 -14.96 -1.85
CA ASN A 163 -3.35 -14.66 -2.79
C ASN A 163 -4.62 -14.32 -1.98
N VAL A 164 -5.34 -13.26 -2.35
CA VAL A 164 -6.57 -12.83 -1.67
C VAL A 164 -7.72 -12.80 -2.68
N THR A 165 -8.89 -13.27 -2.30
CA THR A 165 -10.13 -13.12 -3.07
C THR A 165 -11.29 -12.72 -2.15
N ILE A 166 -12.09 -11.74 -2.56
CA ILE A 166 -13.29 -11.32 -1.84
C ILE A 166 -14.52 -11.97 -2.48
N GLU A 167 -15.41 -12.52 -1.66
CA GLU A 167 -16.71 -13.04 -2.13
C GLU A 167 -17.63 -11.90 -2.57
N LYS A 168 -18.19 -11.99 -3.78
CA LYS A 168 -19.01 -10.92 -4.38
C LYS A 168 -20.42 -10.75 -3.78
N LYS A 169 -20.62 -11.24 -2.56
CA LYS A 169 -21.85 -11.16 -1.77
C LYS A 169 -21.46 -10.87 -0.33
N GLY A 170 -21.84 -9.68 0.14
CA GLY A 170 -21.88 -9.38 1.57
C GLY A 170 -23.31 -9.49 2.10
N SER A 171 -23.46 -9.36 3.42
CA SER A 171 -24.79 -9.40 4.07
C SER A 171 -24.92 -8.35 5.17
N LEU A 172 -26.10 -7.77 5.32
CA LEU A 172 -26.32 -6.58 6.16
C LEU A 172 -26.87 -6.92 7.57
N TYR A 173 -26.30 -6.31 8.61
CA TYR A 173 -26.62 -6.60 10.01
C TYR A 173 -26.75 -5.32 10.86
N GLY A 174 -27.58 -5.39 11.91
CA GLY A 174 -27.77 -4.31 12.88
C GLY A 174 -28.39 -3.05 12.29
N LYS A 175 -29.72 -2.97 12.22
CA LYS A 175 -30.46 -1.80 11.68
C LYS A 175 -30.49 -0.59 12.64
N GLU A 176 -29.35 -0.25 13.24
CA GLU A 176 -29.25 0.71 14.36
C GLU A 176 -28.12 1.74 14.15
N ILE A 177 -28.19 2.46 13.03
CA ILE A 177 -27.77 3.86 12.94
C ILE A 177 -29.02 4.65 12.51
N THR A 178 -29.26 5.83 13.08
CA THR A 178 -30.51 6.59 12.87
C THR A 178 -30.79 6.91 11.40
N GLY A 179 -31.70 6.15 10.78
CA GLY A 179 -32.03 6.21 9.36
C GLY A 179 -32.58 4.88 8.86
N ASP A 180 -32.46 4.61 7.56
CA ASP A 180 -32.89 3.36 6.93
C ASP A 180 -31.77 2.34 6.67
N GLY A 181 -30.52 2.66 7.03
CA GLY A 181 -29.34 1.83 6.81
C GLY A 181 -29.02 0.84 7.93
N TYR A 182 -27.96 0.06 7.70
CA TYR A 182 -27.43 -0.96 8.62
C TYR A 182 -26.04 -0.55 9.13
N GLY A 183 -25.79 -0.65 10.43
CA GLY A 183 -24.51 -0.27 11.04
C GLY A 183 -23.35 -1.22 10.68
N LEU A 184 -23.66 -2.45 10.27
CA LEU A 184 -22.69 -3.49 9.97
C LEU A 184 -22.94 -4.13 8.60
N ALA A 185 -21.85 -4.42 7.89
CA ALA A 185 -21.84 -5.33 6.76
C ALA A 185 -20.90 -6.52 7.06
N ARG A 186 -21.26 -7.72 6.61
CA ARG A 186 -20.39 -8.89 6.62
C ARG A 186 -19.84 -9.18 5.25
N ILE A 187 -18.56 -9.56 5.21
CA ILE A 187 -17.83 -9.97 4.01
C ILE A 187 -17.07 -11.25 4.30
N ASP A 188 -17.02 -12.14 3.32
CA ASP A 188 -16.12 -13.28 3.31
C ASP A 188 -14.92 -13.00 2.41
N VAL A 189 -13.71 -13.20 2.96
CA VAL A 189 -12.45 -13.11 2.22
C VAL A 189 -11.74 -14.45 2.31
N THR A 190 -11.29 -14.99 1.17
CA THR A 190 -10.43 -16.19 1.14
C THR A 190 -8.99 -15.76 0.91
N VAL A 191 -8.07 -16.25 1.76
CA VAL A 191 -6.63 -16.02 1.63
C VAL A 191 -5.89 -17.35 1.55
N THR A 192 -5.07 -17.50 0.52
CA THR A 192 -4.07 -18.57 0.43
C THR A 192 -2.71 -17.98 0.77
N CYS A 193 -2.24 -18.16 2.02
CA CYS A 193 -0.92 -17.70 2.46
C CYS A 193 0.11 -18.84 2.39
N THR A 194 1.28 -18.54 1.83
CA THR A 194 2.42 -19.45 1.72
C THR A 194 3.61 -18.87 2.49
N PRO A 195 4.29 -19.64 3.36
CA PRO A 195 5.55 -19.25 4.01
C PRO A 195 6.63 -18.82 3.00
N PRO A 196 7.71 -18.12 3.42
CA PRO A 196 8.39 -18.17 4.71
C PRO A 196 7.68 -17.47 5.87
N THR A 197 8.06 -17.85 7.10
CA THR A 197 7.53 -17.33 8.36
C THR A 197 8.65 -16.88 9.29
N THR A 198 8.72 -15.57 9.55
CA THR A 198 9.71 -14.92 10.43
C THR A 198 9.11 -14.59 11.81
N TYR A 199 8.64 -15.62 12.53
CA TYR A 199 8.05 -15.53 13.88
C TYR A 199 6.79 -14.65 14.04
N TYR A 200 6.32 -14.02 12.97
CA TYR A 200 5.27 -13.02 12.98
C TYR A 200 4.05 -13.46 12.14
N SER A 201 2.85 -13.15 12.63
CA SER A 201 1.59 -13.39 11.92
C SER A 201 1.06 -12.05 11.41
N PRO A 202 0.98 -11.85 10.06
CA PRO A 202 0.37 -10.67 9.49
C PRO A 202 -1.14 -10.67 9.71
N TRP A 203 -1.72 -9.47 9.63
CA TRP A 203 -3.12 -9.18 9.90
C TRP A 203 -3.84 -9.03 8.56
N LEU A 204 -5.17 -9.16 8.53
CA LEU A 204 -5.99 -8.91 7.34
C LEU A 204 -7.03 -7.84 7.68
N THR A 205 -7.03 -6.78 6.88
CA THR A 205 -7.99 -5.68 6.96
C THR A 205 -8.86 -5.68 5.71
N VAL A 206 -10.12 -5.31 5.91
CA VAL A 206 -11.16 -5.21 4.90
C VAL A 206 -11.89 -3.89 5.11
N ASP A 207 -11.77 -3.01 4.13
CA ASP A 207 -12.49 -1.76 4.07
C ASP A 207 -13.65 -1.89 3.08
N ILE A 208 -14.76 -1.17 3.33
CA ILE A 208 -15.99 -1.20 2.52
C ILE A 208 -16.43 0.21 2.20
N GLU A 209 -16.81 0.43 0.93
CA GLU A 209 -17.42 1.69 0.51
C GLU A 209 -18.72 1.49 -0.26
N ALA A 210 -19.79 2.14 0.20
CA ALA A 210 -21.12 2.05 -0.38
C ALA A 210 -21.75 3.44 -0.64
N PRO A 211 -22.40 3.66 -1.79
CA PRO A 211 -23.18 4.87 -2.02
C PRO A 211 -24.48 4.81 -1.20
N ASN A 212 -24.76 5.84 -0.41
CA ASN A 212 -25.97 5.94 0.45
C ASN A 212 -27.12 6.73 -0.18
N GLY A 213 -26.97 7.16 -1.44
CA GLY A 213 -27.95 7.97 -2.18
C GLY A 213 -27.92 9.47 -1.90
N GLN A 214 -27.11 9.94 -0.94
CA GLN A 214 -26.78 11.36 -0.70
C GLN A 214 -25.28 11.64 -0.79
N GLY A 215 -24.46 10.58 -0.82
CA GLY A 215 -23.01 10.60 -0.85
C GLY A 215 -22.47 9.21 -0.52
N VAL A 216 -21.41 9.18 0.27
CA VAL A 216 -20.58 8.00 0.56
C VAL A 216 -20.80 7.51 1.98
N LEU A 217 -20.70 6.19 2.20
CA LEU A 217 -20.37 5.58 3.49
C LEU A 217 -19.15 4.69 3.33
N THR A 218 -18.18 4.90 4.20
CA THR A 218 -16.97 4.08 4.31
C THR A 218 -17.10 3.17 5.55
N GLY A 219 -16.16 2.24 5.73
CA GLY A 219 -16.07 1.46 6.96
C GLY A 219 -14.90 0.49 6.93
N SER A 220 -14.39 0.14 8.11
CA SER A 220 -13.24 -0.75 8.27
C SER A 220 -13.46 -1.73 9.42
N ASN A 221 -12.88 -2.94 9.36
CA ASN A 221 -12.80 -3.83 10.53
C ASN A 221 -11.69 -3.44 11.51
N ALA A 222 -10.65 -2.72 11.06
CA ALA A 222 -9.38 -2.58 11.78
C ALA A 222 -9.51 -1.92 13.17
N PHE A 223 -10.46 -0.99 13.32
CA PHE A 223 -10.46 -0.05 14.44
C PHE A 223 -11.10 -0.55 15.75
N ASN A 224 -11.98 -1.56 15.74
CA ASN A 224 -12.93 -1.75 16.84
C ASN A 224 -13.12 -3.16 17.43
N ASN A 225 -12.54 -4.23 16.87
CA ASN A 225 -12.82 -5.60 17.37
C ASN A 225 -11.64 -6.58 17.34
N PRO A 226 -10.58 -6.38 18.14
CA PRO A 226 -9.56 -7.39 18.35
C PRO A 226 -10.14 -8.65 19.05
N PRO A 227 -9.70 -9.86 18.69
CA PRO A 227 -8.62 -10.16 17.74
C PRO A 227 -9.09 -10.16 16.28
N ASN A 228 -8.40 -9.40 15.42
CA ASN A 228 -8.41 -9.69 13.98
C ASN A 228 -7.89 -11.13 13.76
N PRO A 229 -8.44 -11.89 12.80
CA PRO A 229 -8.06 -13.28 12.62
C PRO A 229 -6.60 -13.40 12.18
N GLN A 230 -5.83 -14.24 12.87
CA GLN A 230 -4.46 -14.55 12.46
C GLN A 230 -4.46 -15.33 11.14
N LEU A 231 -3.62 -14.90 10.20
CA LEU A 231 -3.50 -15.55 8.90
C LEU A 231 -2.79 -16.90 9.02
N VAL A 232 -3.45 -17.94 8.52
CA VAL A 232 -2.92 -19.31 8.44
C VAL A 232 -2.10 -19.45 7.16
N CYS A 233 -0.78 -19.59 7.32
CA CYS A 233 0.17 -19.73 6.22
C CYS A 233 0.65 -21.17 6.09
N ASP A 234 -0.21 -22.04 5.54
CA ASP A 234 0.06 -23.47 5.29
C ASP A 234 0.02 -23.84 3.79
N GLY A 235 -0.18 -22.87 2.90
CA GLY A 235 -0.31 -23.05 1.46
C GLY A 235 -1.72 -23.39 0.97
N PHE A 236 -2.72 -23.47 1.86
CA PHE A 236 -4.13 -23.68 1.51
C PHE A 236 -4.95 -22.38 1.62
N GLY A 237 -6.09 -22.35 0.93
CA GLY A 237 -7.03 -21.22 1.00
C GLY A 237 -7.95 -21.31 2.21
N HIS A 238 -7.82 -20.35 3.13
CA HIS A 238 -8.65 -20.23 4.33
C HIS A 238 -9.63 -19.07 4.17
N ARG A 239 -10.88 -19.26 4.62
CA ARG A 239 -11.96 -18.27 4.55
C ARG A 239 -12.14 -17.57 5.89
N TYR A 240 -12.23 -16.25 5.84
CA TYR A 240 -12.35 -15.35 6.98
C TYR A 240 -13.62 -14.51 6.83
N GLU A 241 -14.51 -14.56 7.83
CA GLU A 241 -15.70 -13.69 7.88
C GLU A 241 -15.35 -12.41 8.65
N PHE A 242 -15.47 -11.27 7.97
CA PHE A 242 -15.28 -9.94 8.56
C PHE A 242 -16.62 -9.29 8.85
N THR A 243 -16.72 -8.62 9.99
CA THR A 243 -17.79 -7.66 10.29
C THR A 243 -17.19 -6.27 10.25
N VAL A 244 -17.62 -5.47 9.27
CA VAL A 244 -17.15 -4.11 9.02
C VAL A 244 -18.21 -3.13 9.51
N PHE A 245 -17.76 -2.08 10.20
CA PHE A 245 -18.61 -1.07 10.82
C PHE A 245 -18.68 0.17 9.94
N ALA A 246 -19.88 0.67 9.65
CA ALA A 246 -20.06 1.92 8.90
C ALA A 246 -19.48 3.11 9.69
N GLN A 247 -18.57 3.87 9.08
CA GLN A 247 -17.95 5.06 9.64
C GLN A 247 -18.60 6.33 9.06
N LEU A 248 -19.00 7.25 9.94
CA LEU A 248 -19.62 8.52 9.57
C LEU A 248 -18.55 9.61 9.41
N ASN A 249 -17.76 9.53 8.35
CA ASN A 249 -16.64 10.44 8.13
C ASN A 249 -17.11 11.87 7.81
N THR A 250 -18.09 12.05 6.92
CA THR A 250 -18.87 13.29 6.79
C THR A 250 -20.33 12.99 6.41
N GLY A 251 -21.26 13.91 6.73
CA GLY A 251 -22.65 13.86 6.27
C GLY A 251 -23.71 13.59 7.36
N PRO A 252 -25.00 13.47 6.97
CA PRO A 252 -26.07 13.04 7.88
C PRO A 252 -25.91 11.57 8.28
N PRO A 253 -26.46 11.13 9.42
CA PRO A 253 -26.32 9.75 9.87
C PRO A 253 -26.97 8.76 8.90
N GLY A 254 -26.23 7.71 8.58
CA GLY A 254 -26.67 6.59 7.74
C GLY A 254 -25.83 5.34 8.02
N GLY A 255 -26.36 4.18 7.65
CA GLY A 255 -25.63 2.92 7.64
C GLY A 255 -25.64 2.32 6.24
N PHE A 256 -24.82 1.28 6.00
CA PHE A 256 -24.77 0.57 4.73
C PHE A 256 -26.18 0.19 4.25
N THR A 257 -26.49 0.50 2.99
CA THR A 257 -27.76 0.18 2.33
C THR A 257 -27.60 -1.05 1.42
N SER A 258 -28.69 -1.76 1.15
CA SER A 258 -28.66 -2.85 0.17
C SER A 258 -28.43 -2.30 -1.24
N GLY A 259 -27.61 -2.99 -2.02
CA GLY A 259 -27.05 -2.44 -3.26
C GLY A 259 -25.66 -3.00 -3.56
N ARG A 260 -24.82 -2.20 -4.20
CA ARG A 260 -23.41 -2.54 -4.46
C ARG A 260 -22.49 -1.75 -3.55
N ALA A 261 -21.34 -2.33 -3.24
CA ALA A 261 -20.24 -1.68 -2.54
C ALA A 261 -18.90 -2.17 -3.12
N SER A 262 -17.83 -1.43 -2.82
CA SER A 262 -16.44 -1.88 -2.97
C SER A 262 -16.11 -2.58 -1.67
N ALA A 263 -15.26 -3.58 -1.79
CA ALA A 263 -14.40 -3.95 -0.68
C ALA A 263 -12.97 -4.08 -1.19
N ALA A 264 -12.03 -3.54 -0.44
CA ALA A 264 -10.60 -3.75 -0.61
C ALA A 264 -10.12 -4.59 0.58
N ALA A 265 -9.29 -5.60 0.32
CA ALA A 265 -8.80 -6.53 1.33
C ALA A 265 -7.28 -6.69 1.23
N TYR A 266 -6.57 -6.14 2.22
CA TYR A 266 -5.11 -6.02 2.22
C TYR A 266 -4.50 -6.58 3.51
N ILE A 267 -3.23 -6.97 3.40
CA ILE A 267 -2.46 -7.59 4.47
C ILE A 267 -1.73 -6.51 5.27
N GLU A 268 -1.67 -6.61 6.59
CA GLU A 268 -1.09 -5.62 7.50
C GLU A 268 0.06 -6.17 8.35
N GLY A 269 1.00 -5.29 8.71
CA GLY A 269 2.13 -5.54 9.61
C GLY A 269 1.91 -4.99 11.03
N SER A 270 2.90 -5.17 11.89
CA SER A 270 2.82 -4.98 13.36
C SER A 270 2.44 -3.58 13.85
N TYR A 271 2.40 -2.62 12.95
CA TYR A 271 2.24 -1.19 13.20
C TYR A 271 0.96 -0.61 12.56
N GLY A 272 0.04 -1.48 12.11
CA GLY A 272 -1.13 -1.07 11.31
C GLY A 272 -0.77 -0.56 9.92
N SER A 273 0.47 -0.79 9.48
CA SER A 273 0.93 -0.44 8.13
C SER A 273 0.64 -1.60 7.19
N PRO A 274 -0.12 -1.38 6.10
CA PRO A 274 -0.29 -2.36 5.04
C PRO A 274 1.05 -2.90 4.52
N GLN A 275 1.04 -4.13 4.02
CA GLN A 275 2.22 -4.89 3.62
C GLN A 275 2.43 -4.91 2.11
N TRP A 276 1.92 -3.88 1.43
CA TRP A 276 2.01 -3.67 -0.01
C TRP A 276 3.46 -3.87 -0.53
N PRO A 277 3.74 -4.89 -1.37
CA PRO A 277 5.12 -5.20 -1.75
C PRO A 277 5.31 -5.36 -3.27
N THR A 278 6.10 -4.45 -3.87
CA THR A 278 6.70 -4.51 -5.23
C THR A 278 5.80 -4.74 -6.45
N ALA A 279 4.56 -5.15 -6.31
CA ALA A 279 3.66 -5.54 -7.38
C ALA A 279 2.44 -4.59 -7.47
N PRO A 280 1.95 -4.29 -8.68
CA PRO A 280 0.58 -3.78 -8.82
C PRO A 280 -0.41 -4.82 -8.28
N ASN A 281 -1.54 -4.34 -7.76
CA ASN A 281 -2.68 -5.17 -7.34
C ASN A 281 -2.26 -6.09 -6.18
N ALA A 282 -1.72 -5.46 -5.13
CA ALA A 282 -1.15 -6.10 -3.94
C ALA A 282 -2.18 -6.32 -2.81
N ASP A 283 -3.42 -5.89 -3.02
CA ASP A 283 -4.66 -6.24 -2.34
C ASP A 283 -5.62 -6.97 -3.28
N ALA A 284 -6.75 -7.45 -2.76
CA ALA A 284 -7.88 -7.80 -3.60
C ALA A 284 -8.96 -6.72 -3.52
N VAL A 285 -9.44 -6.24 -4.66
CA VAL A 285 -10.62 -5.39 -4.74
C VAL A 285 -11.77 -6.17 -5.35
N ALA A 286 -13.00 -5.94 -4.86
CA ALA A 286 -14.19 -6.51 -5.47
C ALA A 286 -15.45 -5.65 -5.29
N THR A 287 -16.22 -5.57 -6.37
CA THR A 287 -17.67 -5.34 -6.34
C THR A 287 -18.35 -6.42 -5.51
N ILE A 288 -18.94 -6.04 -4.39
CA ILE A 288 -19.83 -6.90 -3.60
C ILE A 288 -21.29 -6.46 -3.76
N GLN A 289 -22.20 -7.42 -3.77
CA GLN A 289 -23.63 -7.17 -3.61
C GLN A 289 -24.00 -7.30 -2.13
N LEU A 290 -24.53 -6.23 -1.53
CA LEU A 290 -25.06 -6.19 -0.16
C LEU A 290 -26.58 -6.44 -0.17
N GLY A 291 -27.06 -7.26 0.77
CA GLY A 291 -28.47 -7.60 0.98
C GLY A 291 -28.71 -8.50 2.19
#